data_AF-A0A2E9BV90-F1
#
_entry.id   AF-A0A2E9BV90-F1
#
_cell.length_a   1.000
_cell.length_b   1.000
_cell.length_c   1.000
_cell.angle_alpha   90.00
_cell.angle_beta   90.00
_cell.angle_gamma   90.00
#
_symmetry.space_group_name_H-M   'P 1'
#
loop_
_entity.id
_entity.type
_entity.pdbx_description
1 polymer ?
#
loop_
_entity_poly.entity_id
_entity_poly.type
_entity_poly.pdbx_seq_one_letter_code
_entity_poly.pdbx_strand_id
1 'polypeptide(L)'
;MPQKLKLAIKPTFAAPVLMRVPGDGQVEEVRFDAVFKRLTKTENDTLQRRLDDRSLNDRELLDMVLADWKGLAGDDGLPFICTPENRAAAVEEWPGFEAAITYSYFEHAYPAAVKN
;
A
#
# COMPACT_ATOMS: atom_id res chain seq x y z
N MET A 1 36.34 -14.08 17.53
CA MET A 1 35.74 -12.75 17.29
C MET A 1 34.25 -12.93 17.08
N PRO A 2 33.35 -12.22 17.78
CA PRO A 2 31.91 -12.37 17.54
C PRO A 2 31.54 -11.74 16.19
N GLN A 3 31.01 -12.56 15.27
CA GLN A 3 30.40 -12.05 14.03
C GLN A 3 29.17 -11.22 14.40
N LYS A 4 29.21 -9.92 14.08
CA LYS A 4 28.01 -9.08 14.10
C LYS A 4 27.09 -9.57 12.98
N LEU A 5 25.98 -10.21 13.33
CA LEU A 5 24.87 -10.43 12.40
C LEU A 5 24.41 -9.04 11.90
N LYS A 6 24.81 -8.66 10.69
CA LYS A 6 24.15 -7.57 9.96
C LYS A 6 22.77 -8.10 9.60
N LEU A 7 21.77 -7.79 10.43
CA LEU A 7 20.38 -8.05 10.11
C LEU A 7 20.06 -7.20 8.88
N ALA A 8 20.07 -7.80 7.70
CA ALA A 8 19.69 -7.14 6.46
C ALA A 8 18.17 -6.93 6.50
N ILE A 9 17.76 -5.77 7.00
CA ILE A 9 16.35 -5.37 7.01
C ILE A 9 15.92 -5.23 5.55
N LYS A 10 14.89 -6.00 5.14
CA LYS A 10 14.35 -5.91 3.79
C LYS A 10 13.86 -4.47 3.54
N PRO A 11 14.17 -3.87 2.38
CA PRO A 11 13.77 -2.49 2.07
C PRO A 11 12.26 -2.33 1.89
N THR A 12 11.50 -3.42 1.89
CA THR A 12 10.05 -3.42 1.75
C THR A 12 9.38 -4.25 2.84
N PHE A 13 8.09 -4.05 3.02
CA PHE A 13 7.20 -4.90 3.81
C PHE A 13 5.89 -5.12 3.06
N ALA A 14 5.27 -6.29 3.24
CA ALA A 14 3.94 -6.58 2.70
C ALA A 14 2.91 -6.39 3.81
N ALA A 15 1.72 -5.91 3.44
CA ALA A 15 0.58 -5.78 4.34
C ALA A 15 -0.73 -6.09 3.61
N PRO A 16 -1.70 -6.72 4.31
CA PRO A 16 -2.95 -7.12 3.71
C PRO A 16 -3.83 -5.91 3.40
N VAL A 17 -4.53 -5.97 2.28
CA VAL A 17 -5.56 -5.02 1.87
C VAL A 17 -6.88 -5.79 1.73
N LEU A 18 -7.93 -5.23 2.32
CA LEU A 18 -9.30 -5.71 2.17
C LEU A 18 -10.14 -4.59 1.57
N MET A 19 -10.81 -4.91 0.48
CA MET A 19 -11.78 -4.03 -0.17
C MET A 19 -13.15 -4.68 -0.20
N ARG A 20 -14.19 -3.84 -0.14
CA ARG A 20 -15.58 -4.23 -0.34
C ARG A 20 -16.10 -3.48 -1.55
N VAL A 21 -16.35 -4.21 -2.63
CA VAL A 21 -16.79 -3.64 -3.90
C VAL A 21 -18.24 -4.05 -4.17
N PRO A 22 -19.04 -3.20 -4.82
CA PRO A 22 -20.39 -3.58 -5.25
C PRO A 22 -20.29 -4.58 -6.41
N GLY A 23 -20.75 -5.80 -6.20
CA GLY A 23 -20.95 -6.82 -7.24
C GLY A 23 -22.40 -6.89 -7.70
N ASP A 24 -22.74 -7.94 -8.46
CA ASP A 24 -24.08 -8.18 -9.04
C ASP A 24 -25.13 -8.53 -7.96
N GLY A 25 -25.58 -7.51 -7.23
CA GLY A 25 -26.59 -7.62 -6.18
C GLY A 25 -26.06 -7.97 -4.79
N GLN A 26 -24.74 -8.13 -4.62
CA GLN A 26 -24.08 -8.35 -3.32
C GLN A 26 -22.75 -7.60 -3.23
N VAL A 27 -22.27 -7.39 -2.00
CA VAL A 27 -20.93 -6.84 -1.76
C VAL A 27 -19.91 -7.96 -1.87
N GLU A 28 -18.90 -7.78 -2.72
CA GLU A 28 -17.80 -8.72 -2.87
C GLU A 28 -16.57 -8.24 -2.08
N GLU A 29 -15.87 -9.19 -1.45
CA GLU A 29 -14.62 -8.91 -0.74
C GLU A 29 -13.42 -9.23 -1.62
N VAL A 30 -12.63 -8.21 -1.96
CA VAL A 30 -11.37 -8.35 -2.68
C VAL A 30 -10.23 -8.28 -1.67
N ARG A 31 -9.36 -9.30 -1.66
CA ARG A 31 -8.21 -9.40 -0.75
C ARG A 31 -6.93 -9.58 -1.53
N PHE A 32 -5.94 -8.77 -1.20
CA PHE A 32 -4.61 -8.82 -1.81
C PHE A 32 -3.57 -8.25 -0.84
N ASP A 33 -2.28 -8.39 -1.17
CA ASP A 33 -1.20 -7.82 -0.38
C ASP A 33 -0.58 -6.62 -1.09
N ALA A 34 -0.52 -5.48 -0.42
CA ALA A 34 0.27 -4.35 -0.87
C ALA A 34 1.71 -4.48 -0.37
N VAL A 35 2.68 -4.13 -1.22
CA VAL A 35 4.10 -4.12 -0.88
C VAL A 35 4.56 -2.67 -0.78
N PHE A 36 4.97 -2.26 0.40
CA PHE A 36 5.38 -0.91 0.70
C PHE A 36 6.88 -0.79 0.88
N LYS A 37 7.45 0.35 0.48
CA LYS A 37 8.82 0.75 0.77
C LYS A 37 8.94 1.10 2.26
N ARG A 38 10.02 0.65 2.89
CA ARG A 38 10.45 1.17 4.19
C ARG A 38 11.16 2.50 3.95
N LEU A 39 10.46 3.59 4.27
CA LEU A 39 11.02 4.92 4.14
C LEU A 39 12.24 5.10 5.04
N THR A 40 13.27 5.74 4.52
CA THR A 40 14.38 6.29 5.28
C THR A 40 13.89 7.38 6.23
N LYS A 41 14.76 7.84 7.14
CA LYS A 41 14.42 8.95 8.05
C LYS A 41 14.01 10.21 7.27
N THR A 42 14.79 10.61 6.26
CA THR A 42 14.52 11.81 5.47
C THR A 42 13.22 11.72 4.68
N GLU A 43 12.91 10.54 4.13
CA GLU A 43 11.64 10.31 3.41
C GLU A 43 10.45 10.35 4.37
N ASN A 44 10.57 9.75 5.56
CA ASN A 44 9.56 9.86 6.61
C ASN A 44 9.35 11.30 7.08
N ASP A 45 10.42 12.06 7.29
CA ASP A 45 10.33 13.47 7.68
C ASP A 45 9.61 14.30 6.59
N THR A 46 9.82 13.96 5.32
CA THR A 46 9.13 14.58 4.18
C THR A 46 7.65 14.20 4.15
N LEU A 47 7.34 12.92 4.32
CA LEU A 47 5.97 12.42 4.40
C LEU A 47 5.21 13.09 5.55
N GLN A 48 5.80 13.13 6.75
CA GLN A 48 5.18 13.72 7.93
C GLN A 48 4.84 15.19 7.72
N ARG A 49 5.77 15.99 7.16
CA ARG A 49 5.50 17.40 6.83
C ARG A 49 4.31 17.55 5.88
N ARG A 50 4.25 16.74 4.82
CA ARG A 50 3.13 16.81 3.86
C ARG A 50 1.78 16.42 4.49
N LEU A 51 1.79 15.47 5.42
CA LEU A 51 0.60 15.08 6.20
C LEU A 51 0.17 16.21 7.14
N ASP A 52 1.10 16.83 7.86
CA ASP A 52 0.84 17.95 8.77
C ASP A 52 0.26 19.16 8.00
N ASP A 53 0.81 19.43 6.81
CA ASP A 53 0.36 20.48 5.90
C ASP A 53 -0.96 20.15 5.17
N ARG A 54 -1.49 18.92 5.32
CA ARG A 54 -2.67 18.40 4.61
C ARG A 54 -2.56 18.56 3.09
N SER A 55 -1.34 18.42 2.57
CA SER A 55 -0.99 18.63 1.16
C SER A 55 -0.72 17.32 0.41
N LEU A 56 -1.18 16.20 0.96
CA LEU A 56 -0.97 14.86 0.44
C LEU A 56 -2.32 14.19 0.23
N ASN A 57 -2.58 13.76 -1.00
CA ASN A 57 -3.69 12.84 -1.30
C ASN A 57 -3.19 11.39 -1.39
N ASP A 58 -4.13 10.43 -1.43
CA ASP A 58 -3.84 9.00 -1.49
C ASP A 58 -2.94 8.65 -2.68
N ARG A 59 -3.17 9.26 -3.84
CA ARG A 59 -2.39 9.00 -5.05
C ARG A 59 -0.91 9.33 -4.83
N GLU A 60 -0.65 10.54 -4.35
CA GLU A 60 0.70 11.05 -4.10
C GLU A 60 1.40 10.27 -2.97
N LEU A 61 0.66 9.88 -1.93
CA LEU A 61 1.18 9.02 -0.88
C LEU A 61 1.67 7.69 -1.46
N LEU A 62 0.82 7.01 -2.24
CA LEU A 62 1.15 5.72 -2.82
C LEU A 62 2.28 5.83 -3.86
N ASP A 63 2.41 6.94 -4.59
CA ASP A 63 3.58 7.18 -5.46
C ASP A 63 4.89 7.20 -4.66
N MET A 64 4.85 7.68 -3.40
CA MET A 64 6.00 7.64 -2.50
C MET A 64 6.24 6.23 -1.95
N VAL A 65 5.19 5.56 -1.44
CA VAL A 65 5.35 4.40 -0.55
C VAL A 65 5.06 3.05 -1.18
N LEU A 66 4.22 2.96 -2.21
CA LEU A 66 3.87 1.70 -2.86
C LEU A 66 5.03 1.24 -3.75
N ALA A 67 5.42 -0.01 -3.60
CA ALA A 67 6.45 -0.66 -4.42
C ALA A 67 5.84 -1.68 -5.39
N ASP A 68 4.83 -2.43 -4.94
CA ASP A 68 4.18 -3.50 -5.70
C ASP A 68 2.85 -3.89 -5.02
N TRP A 69 2.09 -4.79 -5.63
CA TRP A 69 1.01 -5.54 -4.98
C TRP A 69 0.97 -6.99 -5.49
N LYS A 70 0.34 -7.89 -4.72
CA LYS A 70 0.29 -9.32 -5.02
C LYS A 70 -1.09 -9.88 -4.74
N GLY A 71 -1.49 -10.89 -5.51
CA GLY A 71 -2.77 -11.56 -5.31
C GLY A 71 -3.95 -10.91 -6.04
N LEU A 72 -3.67 -9.96 -6.95
CA LEU A 72 -4.65 -9.46 -7.92
C LEU A 72 -4.47 -10.18 -9.26
N ALA A 73 -5.59 -10.52 -9.89
CA ALA A 73 -5.66 -11.07 -11.24
C ALA A 73 -6.62 -10.23 -12.07
N GLY A 74 -6.32 -10.06 -13.35
CA GLY A 74 -7.24 -9.46 -14.31
C GLY A 74 -8.32 -10.43 -14.73
N ASP A 75 -9.29 -9.94 -15.49
CA ASP A 75 -10.41 -10.74 -16.01
C ASP A 75 -9.96 -11.88 -16.95
N ASP A 76 -8.79 -11.74 -17.54
CA ASP A 76 -8.12 -12.75 -18.37
C ASP A 76 -7.42 -13.85 -17.55
N GLY A 77 -7.48 -13.76 -16.21
CA GLY A 77 -6.81 -14.66 -15.27
C GLY A 77 -5.31 -14.45 -15.17
N LEU A 78 -4.74 -13.42 -15.83
CA LEU A 78 -3.33 -13.10 -15.73
C LEU A 78 -3.05 -12.27 -14.48
N PRO A 79 -1.81 -12.35 -13.92
CA PRO A 79 -1.43 -11.51 -12.79
C PRO A 79 -1.59 -10.02 -13.12
N PHE A 80 -2.41 -9.34 -12.32
CA PHE A 80 -2.58 -7.90 -12.43
C PHE A 80 -1.40 -7.22 -11.73
N ILE A 81 -0.33 -6.95 -12.46
CA ILE A 81 0.92 -6.41 -11.90
C ILE A 81 0.81 -4.92 -11.57
N CYS A 82 1.60 -4.46 -10.60
CA CYS A 82 1.63 -3.06 -10.18
C CYS A 82 2.34 -2.16 -11.19
N THR A 83 1.59 -1.62 -12.14
CA THR A 83 2.05 -0.57 -13.08
C THR A 83 1.20 0.69 -12.92
N PRO A 84 1.69 1.87 -13.34
CA PRO A 84 0.89 3.10 -13.32
C PRO A 84 -0.42 2.98 -14.12
N GLU A 85 -0.38 2.27 -15.24
CA GLU A 85 -1.54 2.02 -16.12
C GLU A 85 -2.56 1.12 -15.43
N ASN A 86 -2.13 0.00 -14.86
CA ASN A 86 -3.00 -0.91 -14.11
C ASN A 86 -3.58 -0.23 -12.86
N ARG A 87 -2.78 0.60 -12.17
CA ARG A 87 -3.28 1.37 -11.03
C ARG A 87 -4.38 2.34 -11.43
N ALA A 88 -4.20 3.05 -12.54
CA ALA A 88 -5.23 3.94 -13.07
C ALA A 88 -6.50 3.17 -13.45
N ALA A 89 -6.37 2.04 -14.15
CA ALA A 89 -7.50 1.19 -14.50
C ALA A 89 -8.25 0.66 -13.26
N ALA A 90 -7.52 0.22 -12.22
CA ALA A 90 -8.13 -0.25 -10.97
C ALA A 90 -8.86 0.86 -10.21
N VAL A 91 -8.40 2.11 -10.29
CA VAL A 91 -9.10 3.27 -9.70
C VAL A 91 -10.40 3.59 -10.44
N GLU A 92 -10.42 3.43 -11.77
CA GLU A 92 -11.62 3.61 -12.58
C GLU A 92 -12.66 2.52 -12.29
N GLU A 93 -12.23 1.27 -12.18
CA GLU A 93 -13.11 0.12 -11.94
C GLU A 93 -13.58 0.02 -10.48
N TRP A 94 -12.68 0.25 -9.52
CA TRP A 94 -12.97 0.10 -8.09
C TRP A 94 -12.80 1.43 -7.35
N PRO A 95 -13.90 2.20 -7.19
CA PRO A 95 -13.91 3.39 -6.33
C PRO A 95 -13.39 3.05 -4.92
N GLY A 96 -12.30 3.71 -4.51
CA GLY A 96 -11.66 3.48 -3.21
C GLY A 96 -10.48 2.51 -3.22
N PHE A 97 -10.03 2.03 -4.39
CA PHE A 97 -8.83 1.19 -4.51
C PHE A 97 -7.60 1.78 -3.81
N GLU A 98 -7.25 3.03 -4.12
CA GLU A 98 -6.11 3.71 -3.48
C GLU A 98 -6.34 4.01 -2.00
N ALA A 99 -7.58 4.30 -1.60
CA ALA A 99 -7.92 4.56 -0.22
C ALA A 99 -7.71 3.31 0.66
N ALA A 100 -8.07 2.12 0.15
CA ALA A 100 -7.88 0.86 0.86
C ALA A 100 -6.40 0.51 1.04
N ILE A 101 -5.57 0.72 0.01
CA ILE A 101 -4.12 0.52 0.10
C ILE A 101 -3.51 1.56 1.07
N THR A 102 -3.94 2.82 0.99
CA THR A 102 -3.50 3.90 1.89
C THR A 102 -3.83 3.59 3.35
N TYR A 103 -5.04 3.11 3.63
CA TYR A 103 -5.42 2.68 4.97
C TYR A 103 -4.51 1.56 5.48
N SER A 104 -4.28 0.52 4.67
CA SER A 104 -3.37 -0.59 5.01
C SER A 104 -1.95 -0.10 5.30
N TYR A 105 -1.44 0.88 4.52
CA TYR A 105 -0.14 1.50 4.78
C TYR A 105 -0.08 2.09 6.18
N PHE A 106 -1.01 2.97 6.56
CA PHE A 106 -0.95 3.63 7.86
C PHE A 106 -1.12 2.65 9.04
N GLU A 107 -1.98 1.64 8.89
CA GLU A 107 -2.18 0.60 9.90
C GLU A 107 -0.89 -0.19 10.17
N HIS A 108 -0.12 -0.50 9.13
CA HIS A 108 1.03 -1.42 9.22
C HIS A 108 2.40 -0.73 9.23
N ALA A 109 2.50 0.53 8.78
CA ALA A 109 3.75 1.27 8.76
C ALA A 109 4.19 1.74 10.16
N TYR A 110 3.23 1.97 11.07
CA TYR A 110 3.47 2.55 12.39
C TYR A 110 2.91 1.68 13.54
N PRO A 111 3.41 0.45 13.74
CA PRO A 111 2.90 -0.45 14.79
C PRO A 111 3.03 0.12 16.21
N ALA A 112 3.93 1.09 16.43
CA ALA A 112 4.11 1.77 17.72
C ALA A 112 3.10 2.91 18.00
N ALA A 113 2.43 3.44 16.97
CA ALA A 113 1.40 4.47 17.13
C ALA A 113 0.03 3.89 17.54
N VAL A 114 -0.16 2.56 17.39
CA VAL A 114 -1.39 1.83 17.75
C VAL A 114 -1.40 1.38 19.22
N LYS A 115 -0.87 2.21 20.13
CA LYS A 115 -1.11 2.05 21.56
C LYS A 115 -2.21 3.04 21.96
N ASN A 116 -3.45 2.58 21.85
CA ASN A 116 -4.57 3.17 22.61
C ASN A 116 -4.36 2.94 24.10
#